data_AF-A0A088EZI5-F1
#
_entry.id   AF-A0A088EZI5-F1
#
_cell.length_a   1.000
_cell.length_b   1.000
_cell.length_c   1.000
_cell.angle_alpha   90.00
_cell.angle_beta   90.00
_cell.angle_gamma   90.00
#
_symmetry.space_group_name_H-M   'P 1'
#
loop_
_entity.id
_entity.type
_entity.pdbx_description
1 polymer ?
#
loop_
_entity_poly.entity_id
_entity_poly.type
_entity_poly.pdbx_seq_one_letter_code
_entity_poly.pdbx_strand_id
1 'polypeptide(L)' 'MSTLTFYSPQYNTAEKQVNVPYDDRLTLYWNPYINLDSTNSSKEILFHNNSNAKGFHVVVNGMTDSGKLIYYSNSFMK' A
#
# COMPACT_ATOMS: atom_id res chain seq x y z
N MET A 1 -3.67 28.35 12.99
CA MET A 1 -2.89 27.19 12.54
C MET A 1 -3.85 26.23 11.85
N SER A 2 -3.62 25.89 10.59
CA SER A 2 -4.44 24.92 9.84
C SER A 2 -4.09 23.50 10.28
N THR A 3 -5.07 22.72 10.72
CA THR A 3 -4.89 21.31 11.04
C THR A 3 -4.82 20.50 9.75
N LEU A 4 -3.77 19.70 9.58
CA LEU A 4 -3.69 18.68 8.54
C LEU A 4 -4.65 17.54 8.90
N THR A 5 -5.69 17.35 8.10
CA THR A 5 -6.67 16.28 8.29
C THR A 5 -6.29 15.08 7.43
N PHE A 6 -6.21 13.89 8.03
CA PHE A 6 -6.00 12.64 7.29
C PHE A 6 -7.32 12.09 6.77
N TYR A 7 -7.40 11.82 5.46
CA TYR A 7 -8.64 11.32 4.82
C TYR A 7 -8.42 9.94 4.19
N SER A 8 -9.23 8.96 4.61
CA SER A 8 -9.22 7.58 4.11
C SER A 8 -10.56 7.23 3.44
N PRO A 9 -10.82 7.67 2.21
CA PRO A 9 -12.03 7.31 1.48
C PRO A 9 -12.02 5.85 1.05
N GLN A 10 -13.20 5.34 0.65
CA GLN A 10 -13.27 4.12 -0.14
C GLN A 10 -12.51 4.34 -1.46
N TYR A 11 -11.42 3.61 -1.65
CA TYR A 11 -10.55 3.76 -2.83
C TYR A 11 -11.11 3.01 -4.04
N ASN A 12 -11.72 1.85 -3.81
CA ASN A 12 -12.28 1.00 -4.87
C ASN A 12 -13.78 1.30 -5.05
N THR A 13 -14.11 2.24 -5.93
CA THR A 13 -15.50 2.57 -6.29
C THR A 13 -15.64 2.61 -7.81
N ALA A 14 -16.79 2.21 -8.34
CA ALA A 14 -17.01 2.15 -9.79
C ALA A 14 -16.78 3.51 -10.48
N GLU A 15 -17.17 4.61 -9.82
CA GLU A 15 -16.95 5.98 -10.33
C GLU A 15 -15.46 6.31 -10.48
N LYS A 16 -14.63 5.91 -9.51
CA LYS A 16 -13.17 6.12 -9.55
C LYS A 16 -12.46 5.28 -10.61
N GLN A 17 -13.09 4.26 -11.15
CA GLN A 17 -12.52 3.48 -12.26
C GLN A 17 -12.76 4.15 -13.63
N VAL A 18 -13.81 4.96 -13.75
CA VAL A 18 -14.19 5.65 -14.99
C VAL A 18 -13.58 7.04 -15.08
N ASN A 19 -13.45 7.75 -13.95
CA ASN A 19 -12.81 9.05 -13.88
C ASN A 19 -11.95 9.13 -12.61
N VAL A 20 -10.64 8.88 -12.76
CA VAL A 20 -9.68 8.98 -11.65
C VAL A 20 -9.33 10.46 -11.47
N PRO A 21 -9.84 11.17 -10.44
CA PRO A 21 -9.44 12.54 -10.19
C PRO A 21 -7.95 12.57 -9.80
N TYR A 22 -7.29 13.70 -10.07
CA TYR A 22 -5.94 13.93 -9.60
C TYR A 22 -5.87 13.84 -8.06
N ASP A 23 -4.90 13.08 -7.56
CA ASP A 23 -4.71 12.81 -6.13
C ASP A 23 -3.37 13.38 -5.66
N ASP A 24 -3.41 14.41 -4.83
CA ASP A 24 -2.27 15.14 -4.29
C ASP A 24 -1.92 14.77 -2.84
N ARG A 25 -2.59 13.76 -2.29
CA ARG A 25 -2.41 13.36 -0.88
C ARG A 25 -0.98 12.87 -0.63
N LEU A 26 -0.40 13.36 0.46
CA LEU A 26 0.93 12.97 0.94
C LEU A 26 0.97 11.55 1.51
N THR A 27 -0.11 11.13 2.16
CA THR A 27 -0.23 9.81 2.78
C THR A 27 -1.59 9.23 2.46
N LEU A 28 -1.61 8.01 1.94
CA LEU A 28 -2.83 7.23 1.73
C LEU A 28 -2.89 6.14 2.79
N TYR A 29 -4.07 5.92 3.35
CA TYR A 29 -4.32 4.78 4.22
C TYR A 29 -4.41 3.51 3.39
N TRP A 30 -3.70 2.46 3.81
CA TRP A 30 -3.83 1.13 3.22
C TRP A 30 -3.72 0.10 4.34
N ASN A 31 -4.79 -0.66 4.55
CA ASN A 31 -4.88 -1.70 5.57
C ASN A 31 -5.54 -2.95 4.99
N PRO A 32 -4.83 -3.69 4.13
CA PRO A 32 -5.35 -4.91 3.52
C PRO A 32 -5.30 -6.07 4.51
N TYR A 33 -6.23 -7.02 4.36
CA TYR A 33 -6.06 -8.34 4.96
C TYR A 33 -5.30 -9.25 3.98
N ILE A 34 -4.06 -9.59 4.31
CA ILE A 34 -3.21 -10.46 3.47
C ILE A 34 -3.00 -11.79 4.20
N ASN A 35 -3.66 -12.84 3.70
CA ASN A 35 -3.38 -14.21 4.12
C ASN A 35 -2.34 -14.85 3.18
N LEU A 36 -1.24 -15.31 3.76
CA LEU A 36 -0.18 -16.09 3.12
C LEU A 36 -0.27 -17.52 3.67
N ASP A 37 -0.76 -18.45 2.88
CA ASP A 37 -0.78 -19.87 3.25
C ASP A 37 0.49 -20.56 2.71
N SER A 38 0.94 -21.58 3.43
CA SER A 38 2.01 -22.51 3.08
C SER A 38 1.90 -23.13 1.67
N THR A 39 0.69 -23.18 1.11
CA THR A 39 0.41 -23.66 -0.24
C THR A 39 0.74 -22.64 -1.34
N ASN A 40 0.77 -21.34 -1.01
CA ASN A 40 1.05 -20.25 -1.95
C ASN A 40 2.25 -19.44 -1.45
N SER A 41 3.44 -19.89 -1.85
CA SER A 41 4.72 -19.26 -1.49
C SER A 41 4.88 -17.81 -1.99
N SER A 42 4.02 -17.35 -2.89
CA SER A 42 3.95 -15.96 -3.35
C SER A 42 2.51 -15.52 -3.55
N LYS A 43 2.20 -14.27 -3.18
CA LYS A 43 0.89 -13.65 -3.42
C LYS A 43 1.08 -12.27 -4.03
N GLU A 44 0.31 -11.96 -5.06
CA GLU A 44 0.24 -10.61 -5.61
C GLU A 44 -0.51 -9.69 -4.63
N ILE A 45 0.02 -8.48 -4.45
CA ILE A 45 -0.56 -7.49 -3.56
C ILE A 45 -0.87 -6.23 -4.38
N LEU A 46 -2.14 -5.87 -4.39
CA LEU A 46 -2.62 -4.65 -5.05
C LEU A 46 -2.82 -3.54 -4.01
N PHE A 47 -2.36 -2.35 -4.33
CA PHE A 47 -2.47 -1.17 -3.49
C PHE A 47 -2.78 0.07 -4.31
N HIS A 48 -3.34 1.10 -3.65
CA HIS A 48 -3.63 2.39 -4.27
C HIS A 48 -2.51 3.39 -3.99
N ASN A 49 -2.33 4.33 -4.90
CA ASN A 49 -1.33 5.38 -4.77
C ASN A 49 -1.86 6.72 -5.28
N ASN A 50 -1.14 7.81 -4.98
CA ASN A 50 -1.42 9.14 -5.49
C ASN A 50 -0.96 9.33 -6.95
N SER A 51 -1.33 10.47 -7.54
CA SER A 51 -0.99 10.81 -8.93
C SER A 51 0.45 11.30 -9.12
N ASN A 52 1.21 11.46 -8.04
CA ASN A 52 2.51 12.15 -8.04
C ASN A 52 3.72 11.24 -7.88
N ALA A 53 3.53 9.96 -7.57
CA ALA A 53 4.65 9.07 -7.31
C ALA A 53 5.50 8.80 -8.56
N LYS A 54 6.81 8.83 -8.36
CA LYS A 54 7.83 8.56 -9.40
C LYS A 54 8.53 7.21 -9.23
N GLY A 55 8.13 6.47 -8.20
CA GLY A 55 8.71 5.19 -7.79
C GLY A 55 8.15 4.81 -6.42
N PHE A 56 8.50 3.61 -5.98
CA PHE A 56 8.03 3.02 -4.74
C PHE A 56 9.21 2.55 -3.91
N HIS A 57 9.25 2.93 -2.64
CA HIS A 57 10.08 2.24 -1.66
C HIS A 57 9.19 1.32 -0.85
N VAL A 58 9.40 0.01 -0.97
CA VAL A 58 8.62 -1.03 -0.32
C VAL A 58 9.44 -1.61 0.81
N VAL A 59 8.85 -1.68 2.00
CA VAL A 59 9.42 -2.35 3.18
C VAL A 59 8.44 -3.42 3.65
N VAL A 60 8.92 -4.64 3.83
CA VAL A 60 8.16 -5.77 4.37
C VAL A 60 8.83 -6.21 5.65
N ASN A 61 8.05 -6.21 6.73
CA ASN A 61 8.46 -6.70 8.05
C ASN A 61 7.63 -7.93 8.40
N GLY A 62 8.24 -8.88 9.09
CA GLY A 62 7.53 -10.08 9.55
C GLY A 62 8.26 -10.77 10.69
N MET A 63 7.65 -11.84 11.19
CA MET A 63 8.23 -12.71 12.20
C MET A 63 7.88 -14.16 11.86
N THR A 64 8.85 -15.07 11.97
CA THR A 64 8.61 -16.51 11.83
C THR A 64 7.97 -17.08 13.09
N ASP A 65 7.43 -18.29 13.02
CA ASP A 65 6.90 -19.02 14.18
C ASP A 65 7.96 -19.26 15.28
N SER A 66 9.24 -19.27 14.90
CA SER A 66 10.38 -19.36 15.82
C SER A 66 10.81 -18.02 16.44
N GLY A 67 10.10 -16.92 16.14
CA GLY A 67 10.39 -15.58 16.66
C GLY A 67 11.50 -14.83 15.91
N LYS A 68 11.96 -15.33 14.75
CA LYS A 68 12.97 -14.62 13.94
C LYS A 68 12.31 -13.49 13.17
N LEU A 69 12.86 -12.28 13.29
CA LEU A 69 12.42 -11.13 12.53
C LEU A 69 12.85 -11.23 11.06
N ILE A 70 11.95 -10.83 10.18
CA ILE A 70 12.16 -10.71 8.74
C ILE A 70 12.09 -9.22 8.39
N TYR A 71 13.08 -8.75 7.65
CA TYR A 71 13.12 -7.42 7.06
C TYR A 71 13.48 -7.55 5.59
N TYR A 72 12.69 -6.91 4.73
CA TYR A 72 12.96 -6.75 3.32
C TYR A 72 12.68 -5.30 2.94
N SER A 73 13.57 -4.68 2.18
CA SER A 73 13.31 -3.36 1.61
C SER A 73 13.84 -3.27 0.20
N ASN A 74 13.09 -2.64 -0.69
CA ASN A 74 13.52 -2.39 -2.06
C ASN A 74 12.90 -1.10 -2.62
N SER A 75 13.61 -0.47 -3.55
CA SER A 75 13.15 0.71 -4.27
C SER A 75 12.90 0.36 -5.73
N PHE A 76 11.67 0.52 -6.18
CA PHE A 76 11.23 0.32 -7.56
C PHE A 76 11.02 1.69 -8.18
N MET A 77 12.00 2.16 -8.96
CA MET A 77 11.86 3.41 -9.72
C MET A 77 11.15 3.13 -11.04
N LYS A 78 10.41 4.13 -11.53
CA LYS A 78 9.80 4.09 -12.86
C LYS A 78 10.87 4.27 -13.96
#